data_AF-A0A4U0EWS9-F1
#
_entry.id   AF-A0A4U0EWS9-F1
#
_cell.length_a   1.000
_cell.length_b   1.000
_cell.length_c   1.000
_cell.angle_alpha   90.00
_cell.angle_beta   90.00
_cell.angle_gamma   90.00
#
_symmetry.space_group_name_H-M   'P 1'
#
loop_
_entity.id
_entity.type
_entity.pdbx_description
1 polymer ?
#
loop_
_entity_poly.entity_id
_entity_poly.type
_entity_poly.pdbx_seq_one_letter_code
_entity_poly.pdbx_strand_id
1 'polypeptide(L)'
;MKKNYLFFLLSIAFFYANAQNKCEDAHSDVIYAYSHVKSAYDSNNISHLKDYSKRSTDAFNRAKEILNSCGCTASYNHAYDASELLSKVEAVKTFEDGRFYVKRAREIAKEVINELELCTKLTEEDEALAKLEYDKLKLQQQQIELKIKEEQLKQKLAQKKAAELQLKKEQLITKNDQALNTKIQSFNTILEACDCDIEMPRIAYKKEALLSKNLNEIKEEYLSIFKSMTSNYLNKLNACTD
;
A
#
# COMPACT_ATOMS: atom_id res chain seq x y z
N MET A 1 -51.70 31.28 -45.45
CA MET A 1 -51.13 30.42 -44.39
C MET A 1 -49.67 30.03 -44.72
N LYS A 2 -48.75 31.00 -44.86
CA LYS A 2 -47.33 30.73 -45.19
C LYS A 2 -46.30 31.45 -44.30
N LYS A 3 -46.74 32.27 -43.33
CA LYS A 3 -45.85 33.07 -42.48
C LYS A 3 -45.60 32.48 -41.07
N ASN A 4 -46.29 31.40 -40.70
CA ASN A 4 -46.12 30.79 -39.36
C ASN A 4 -45.12 29.62 -39.35
N TYR A 5 -44.66 29.15 -40.52
CA TYR A 5 -43.68 28.06 -40.60
C TYR A 5 -42.25 28.51 -40.23
N LEU A 6 -41.92 29.79 -40.40
CA LEU A 6 -40.61 30.32 -40.05
C LEU A 6 -40.37 30.33 -38.54
N PHE A 7 -41.43 30.57 -37.75
CA PHE A 7 -41.35 30.59 -36.29
C PHE A 7 -41.23 29.17 -35.70
N PHE A 8 -41.80 28.17 -36.38
CA PHE A 8 -41.72 26.76 -35.98
C PHE A 8 -40.37 26.11 -36.34
N LEU A 9 -39.70 26.59 -37.40
CA LEU A 9 -38.34 26.19 -37.75
C LEU A 9 -37.30 26.81 -36.81
N LEU A 10 -37.54 28.03 -36.32
CA LEU A 10 -36.63 28.71 -35.38
C LEU A 10 -36.63 28.08 -33.98
N SER A 11 -37.78 27.58 -33.51
CA SER A 11 -37.89 26.92 -32.20
C SER A 11 -37.19 25.55 -32.16
N ILE A 12 -37.12 24.84 -33.29
CA ILE A 12 -36.41 23.56 -33.38
C ILE A 12 -34.89 23.76 -33.27
N ALA A 13 -34.34 24.85 -33.84
CA ALA A 13 -32.91 25.15 -33.78
C ALA A 13 -32.39 25.45 -32.36
N PHE A 14 -33.22 26.04 -31.48
CA PHE A 14 -32.85 26.32 -30.08
C PHE A 14 -32.72 25.06 -29.21
N PHE A 15 -33.38 23.96 -29.55
CA PHE A 15 -33.23 22.71 -28.80
C PHE A 15 -31.90 22.00 -29.08
N TYR A 16 -31.33 22.14 -30.28
CA TYR A 16 -30.05 21.52 -30.62
C TYR A 16 -28.84 22.23 -29.99
N ALA A 17 -28.92 23.54 -29.74
CA ALA A 17 -27.83 24.31 -29.13
C ALA A 17 -27.62 24.05 -27.62
N ASN A 18 -28.59 23.43 -26.94
CA ASN A 18 -28.51 23.14 -25.49
C ASN A 18 -27.95 21.74 -25.17
N ALA A 19 -27.55 20.96 -26.18
CA ALA A 19 -26.97 19.62 -25.97
C ALA A 19 -25.48 19.66 -25.59
N GLN A 20 -24.72 20.68 -26.05
CA GLN A 20 -23.27 20.76 -25.84
C GLN A 20 -22.86 20.99 -24.37
N ASN A 21 -23.59 21.80 -23.60
CA ASN A 21 -23.24 22.10 -22.19
C ASN A 21 -23.51 20.95 -21.20
N LYS A 22 -24.10 19.83 -21.63
CA LYS A 22 -24.46 18.72 -20.72
C LYS A 22 -23.42 17.60 -20.67
N CYS A 23 -22.49 17.53 -21.62
CA CYS A 23 -21.49 16.46 -21.66
C CYS A 23 -20.20 16.81 -20.89
N GLU A 24 -19.99 18.05 -20.49
CA GLU A 24 -18.74 18.51 -19.84
C GLU A 24 -18.47 17.73 -18.53
N ASP A 25 -19.51 17.50 -17.73
CA ASP A 25 -19.41 16.72 -16.49
C ASP A 25 -19.00 15.25 -16.74
N ALA A 26 -19.31 14.68 -17.92
CA ALA A 26 -18.93 13.31 -18.26
C ALA A 26 -17.41 13.16 -18.44
N HIS A 27 -16.70 14.21 -18.87
CA HIS A 27 -15.25 14.17 -19.03
C HIS A 27 -14.57 13.86 -17.70
N SER A 28 -14.98 14.55 -16.63
CA SER A 28 -14.41 14.34 -15.30
C SER A 28 -14.56 12.90 -14.79
N ASP A 29 -15.76 12.31 -14.94
CA ASP A 29 -16.05 10.95 -14.50
C ASP A 29 -15.36 9.90 -15.39
N VAL A 30 -15.30 10.11 -16.71
CA VAL A 30 -14.59 9.20 -17.64
C VAL A 30 -13.09 9.20 -17.36
N ILE A 31 -12.47 10.37 -17.16
CA ILE A 31 -11.05 10.47 -16.83
C ILE A 31 -10.78 9.83 -15.46
N TYR A 32 -11.64 10.06 -14.47
CA TYR A 32 -11.55 9.41 -13.16
C TYR A 32 -11.67 7.88 -13.28
N ALA A 33 -12.60 7.39 -14.10
CA ALA A 33 -12.76 5.96 -14.35
C ALA A 33 -11.51 5.35 -15.03
N TYR A 34 -10.97 6.00 -16.06
CA TYR A 34 -9.75 5.57 -16.75
C TYR A 34 -8.54 5.53 -15.81
N SER A 35 -8.41 6.56 -14.97
CA SER A 35 -7.37 6.70 -13.96
C SER A 35 -7.37 5.51 -12.98
N HIS A 36 -8.54 5.08 -12.49
CA HIS A 36 -8.64 3.93 -11.59
C HIS A 36 -8.45 2.59 -12.28
N VAL A 37 -8.96 2.39 -13.50
CA VAL A 37 -8.68 1.12 -14.21
C VAL A 37 -7.20 0.97 -14.54
N LYS A 38 -6.48 2.08 -14.79
CA LYS A 38 -5.02 2.07 -14.90
C LYS A 38 -4.36 1.66 -13.57
N SER A 39 -4.78 2.22 -12.44
CA SER A 39 -4.28 1.80 -11.12
C SER A 39 -4.59 0.33 -10.80
N ALA A 40 -5.76 -0.17 -11.19
CA ALA A 40 -6.10 -1.59 -11.08
C ALA A 40 -5.13 -2.44 -11.92
N TYR A 41 -4.81 -2.01 -13.15
CA TYR A 41 -3.89 -2.72 -14.05
C TYR A 41 -2.44 -2.75 -13.53
N ASP A 42 -1.99 -1.64 -12.96
CA ASP A 42 -0.64 -1.45 -12.42
C ASP A 42 -0.48 -2.05 -10.99
N SER A 43 -1.58 -2.46 -10.35
CA SER A 43 -1.55 -3.10 -9.03
C SER A 43 -0.85 -4.46 -9.07
N ASN A 44 -0.40 -4.95 -7.91
CA ASN A 44 0.32 -6.22 -7.77
C ASN A 44 -0.32 -7.17 -6.76
N ASN A 45 -1.53 -6.88 -6.31
CA ASN A 45 -2.28 -7.72 -5.38
C ASN A 45 -3.78 -7.64 -5.67
N ILE A 46 -4.50 -8.72 -5.34
CA ILE A 46 -5.92 -8.87 -5.67
C ILE A 46 -6.81 -7.86 -4.95
N SER A 47 -6.45 -7.44 -3.73
CA SER A 47 -7.26 -6.47 -2.97
C SER A 47 -7.27 -5.11 -3.64
N HIS A 48 -6.11 -4.61 -4.04
CA HIS A 48 -6.00 -3.33 -4.76
C HIS A 48 -6.62 -3.41 -6.15
N LEU A 49 -6.41 -4.54 -6.83
CA LEU A 49 -7.02 -4.79 -8.14
C LEU A 49 -8.56 -4.68 -8.04
N LYS A 50 -9.18 -5.27 -7.02
CA LYS A 50 -10.63 -5.17 -6.77
C LYS A 50 -11.07 -3.76 -6.39
N ASP A 51 -10.42 -3.11 -5.42
CA ASP A 51 -10.79 -1.77 -4.97
C ASP A 51 -10.76 -0.75 -6.11
N TYR A 52 -9.67 -0.71 -6.88
CA TYR A 52 -9.56 0.21 -8.01
C TYR A 52 -10.53 -0.13 -9.14
N SER A 53 -10.77 -1.42 -9.42
CA SER A 53 -11.78 -1.82 -10.41
C SER A 53 -13.17 -1.39 -10.00
N LYS A 54 -13.52 -1.49 -8.71
CA LYS A 54 -14.80 -1.04 -8.17
C LYS A 54 -14.97 0.48 -8.32
N ARG A 55 -13.97 1.27 -7.95
CA ARG A 55 -14.00 2.74 -8.12
C ARG A 55 -14.15 3.16 -9.58
N SER A 56 -13.44 2.47 -10.49
CA SER A 56 -13.59 2.70 -11.93
C SER A 56 -14.99 2.34 -12.42
N THR A 57 -15.55 1.21 -11.96
CA THR A 57 -16.93 0.81 -12.27
C THR A 57 -17.94 1.86 -11.84
N ASP A 58 -17.83 2.37 -10.62
CA ASP A 58 -18.76 3.37 -10.07
C ASP A 58 -18.68 4.69 -10.82
N ALA A 59 -17.48 5.08 -11.28
CA ALA A 59 -17.29 6.27 -12.09
C ALA A 59 -17.86 6.11 -13.51
N PHE A 60 -17.63 4.97 -14.17
CA PHE A 60 -18.29 4.69 -15.45
C PHE A 60 -19.82 4.65 -15.31
N ASN A 61 -20.36 4.16 -14.19
CA ASN A 61 -21.81 4.19 -13.95
C ASN A 61 -22.36 5.62 -13.92
N ARG A 62 -21.69 6.57 -13.26
CA ARG A 62 -22.08 7.98 -13.30
C ARG A 62 -21.91 8.58 -14.69
N ALA A 63 -20.76 8.35 -15.33
CA ALA A 63 -20.49 8.84 -16.68
C ALA A 63 -21.59 8.41 -17.68
N LYS A 64 -22.02 7.14 -17.63
CA LYS A 64 -23.07 6.61 -18.51
C LYS A 64 -24.38 7.39 -18.43
N GLU A 65 -24.80 7.80 -17.25
CA GLU A 65 -26.03 8.58 -17.08
C GLU A 65 -25.94 9.91 -17.84
N ILE A 66 -24.78 10.59 -17.72
CA ILE A 66 -24.50 11.86 -18.38
C ILE A 66 -24.37 11.68 -19.89
N LEU A 67 -23.56 10.71 -20.34
CA LEU A 67 -23.33 10.39 -21.75
C LEU A 67 -24.62 10.05 -22.50
N ASN A 68 -25.52 9.31 -21.86
CA ASN A 68 -26.84 9.02 -22.40
C ASN A 68 -27.70 10.29 -22.51
N SER A 69 -27.68 11.14 -21.47
CA SER A 69 -28.46 12.37 -21.44
C SER A 69 -28.05 13.40 -22.49
N CYS A 70 -26.77 13.38 -22.91
CA CYS A 70 -26.21 14.31 -23.88
C CYS A 70 -26.03 13.70 -25.29
N GLY A 71 -26.47 12.45 -25.49
CA GLY A 71 -26.56 11.80 -26.81
C GLY A 71 -25.26 11.17 -27.34
N CYS A 72 -24.22 11.04 -26.51
CA CYS A 72 -22.94 10.44 -26.87
C CYS A 72 -23.00 8.91 -26.88
N THR A 73 -23.73 8.36 -27.83
CA THR A 73 -24.07 6.93 -27.88
C THR A 73 -22.84 6.02 -27.96
N ALA A 74 -21.83 6.38 -28.76
CA ALA A 74 -20.61 5.58 -28.90
C ALA A 74 -19.81 5.53 -27.58
N SER A 75 -19.53 6.70 -26.99
CA SER A 75 -18.86 6.80 -25.69
C SER A 75 -19.65 6.09 -24.58
N TYR A 76 -20.99 6.25 -24.56
CA TYR A 76 -21.88 5.53 -23.64
C TYR A 76 -21.72 4.01 -23.74
N ASN A 77 -21.74 3.46 -24.97
CA ASN A 77 -21.62 2.03 -25.19
C ASN A 77 -20.26 1.50 -24.70
N HIS A 78 -19.17 2.22 -25.00
CA HIS A 78 -17.85 1.85 -24.48
C HIS A 78 -17.78 1.94 -22.95
N ALA A 79 -18.39 2.96 -22.33
CA ALA A 79 -18.43 3.09 -20.88
C ALA A 79 -19.24 1.95 -20.25
N TYR A 80 -20.31 1.51 -20.92
CA TYR A 80 -21.07 0.32 -20.55
C TYR A 80 -20.19 -0.93 -20.55
N ASP A 81 -19.55 -1.22 -21.68
CA ASP A 81 -18.69 -2.41 -21.84
C ASP A 81 -17.53 -2.43 -20.83
N ALA A 82 -16.88 -1.28 -20.61
CA ALA A 82 -15.82 -1.14 -19.62
C ALA A 82 -16.34 -1.42 -18.20
N SER A 83 -17.48 -0.83 -17.82
CA SER A 83 -18.09 -1.05 -16.51
C SER A 83 -18.50 -2.51 -16.29
N GLU A 84 -19.02 -3.18 -17.32
CA GLU A 84 -19.44 -4.58 -17.23
C GLU A 84 -18.23 -5.49 -17.00
N LEU A 85 -17.13 -5.28 -17.73
CA LEU A 85 -15.89 -6.02 -17.51
C LEU A 85 -15.33 -5.80 -16.11
N LEU A 86 -15.29 -4.55 -15.63
CA LEU A 86 -14.76 -4.23 -14.31
C LEU A 86 -15.62 -4.78 -13.18
N SER A 87 -16.95 -4.85 -13.36
CA SER A 87 -17.85 -5.45 -12.37
C SER A 87 -17.56 -6.94 -12.11
N LYS A 88 -17.01 -7.66 -13.10
CA LYS A 88 -16.63 -9.08 -12.97
C LYS A 88 -15.43 -9.28 -12.05
N VAL A 89 -14.61 -8.25 -11.85
CA VAL A 89 -13.39 -8.31 -11.04
C VAL A 89 -13.69 -8.61 -9.57
N GLU A 90 -14.82 -8.14 -9.04
CA GLU A 90 -15.18 -8.38 -7.64
C GLU A 90 -15.30 -9.89 -7.33
N ALA A 91 -15.84 -10.66 -8.28
CA ALA A 91 -16.09 -12.09 -8.11
C ALA A 91 -14.86 -12.97 -8.39
N VAL A 92 -13.77 -12.44 -8.95
CA VAL A 92 -12.58 -13.25 -9.27
C VAL A 92 -11.86 -13.73 -8.01
N LYS A 93 -11.31 -14.95 -8.08
CA LYS A 93 -10.56 -15.58 -6.98
C LYS A 93 -9.06 -15.35 -7.08
N THR A 94 -8.54 -15.21 -8.30
CA THR A 94 -7.10 -15.04 -8.54
C THR A 94 -6.80 -13.65 -9.09
N PHE A 95 -5.58 -13.19 -8.84
CA PHE A 95 -5.10 -11.90 -9.34
C PHE A 95 -5.04 -11.87 -10.88
N GLU A 96 -4.59 -12.96 -11.51
CA GLU A 96 -4.45 -13.03 -12.97
C GLU A 96 -5.80 -13.00 -13.70
N ASP A 97 -6.82 -13.69 -13.17
CA ASP A 97 -8.17 -13.64 -13.72
C ASP A 97 -8.74 -12.21 -13.67
N GLY A 98 -8.54 -11.52 -12.55
CA GLY A 98 -8.92 -10.12 -12.41
C GLY A 98 -8.17 -9.23 -13.39
N ARG A 99 -6.86 -9.45 -13.55
CA ARG A 99 -5.99 -8.69 -14.44
C ARG A 99 -6.39 -8.80 -15.91
N PHE A 100 -6.92 -9.94 -16.34
CA PHE A 100 -7.49 -10.12 -17.68
C PHE A 100 -8.63 -9.11 -17.96
N TYR A 101 -9.62 -9.04 -17.07
CA TYR A 101 -10.75 -8.11 -17.23
C TYR A 101 -10.31 -6.66 -17.19
N VAL A 102 -9.45 -6.33 -16.22
CA VAL A 102 -8.91 -4.97 -16.04
C VAL A 102 -8.12 -4.51 -17.27
N LYS A 103 -7.28 -5.39 -17.85
CA LYS A 103 -6.53 -5.06 -19.07
C LYS A 103 -7.47 -4.69 -20.22
N ARG A 104 -8.53 -5.48 -20.43
CA ARG A 104 -9.49 -5.23 -21.51
C ARG A 104 -10.32 -3.98 -21.27
N ALA A 105 -10.78 -3.77 -20.04
CA ALA A 105 -11.51 -2.56 -19.66
C ALA A 105 -10.66 -1.29 -19.80
N ARG A 106 -9.35 -1.36 -19.53
CA ARG A 106 -8.44 -0.22 -19.71
C ARG A 106 -8.33 0.22 -21.17
N GLU A 107 -8.31 -0.71 -22.12
CA GLU A 107 -8.25 -0.37 -23.54
C GLU A 107 -9.57 0.26 -23.98
N ILE A 108 -10.72 -0.32 -23.59
CA ILE A 108 -12.04 0.26 -23.88
C ILE A 108 -12.19 1.65 -23.25
N ALA A 109 -11.67 1.85 -22.03
CA ALA A 109 -11.71 3.14 -21.35
C ALA A 109 -11.01 4.27 -22.13
N LYS A 110 -10.00 3.95 -22.97
CA LYS A 110 -9.41 4.95 -23.88
C LYS A 110 -10.38 5.32 -25.00
N GLU A 111 -11.10 4.35 -25.54
CA GLU A 111 -12.13 4.60 -26.55
C GLU A 111 -13.30 5.42 -26.01
N VAL A 112 -13.65 5.27 -24.72
CA VAL A 112 -14.64 6.14 -24.07
C VAL A 112 -14.22 7.62 -24.16
N ILE A 113 -12.94 7.91 -23.89
CA ILE A 113 -12.37 9.27 -23.95
C ILE A 113 -12.40 9.77 -25.40
N ASN A 114 -11.85 9.00 -26.34
CA ASN A 114 -11.79 9.39 -27.76
C ASN A 114 -13.19 9.69 -28.34
N GLU A 115 -14.16 8.82 -28.09
CA GLU A 115 -15.52 9.00 -28.59
C GLU A 115 -16.26 10.12 -27.87
N LEU A 116 -15.92 10.40 -26.60
CA LEU A 116 -16.46 11.55 -25.89
C LEU A 116 -15.95 12.86 -26.52
N GLU A 117 -14.65 12.95 -26.80
CA GLU A 117 -14.05 14.10 -27.49
C GLU A 117 -14.71 14.35 -28.85
N LEU A 118 -14.88 13.30 -29.66
CA LEU A 118 -15.59 13.35 -30.95
C LEU A 118 -17.03 13.81 -30.79
N CYS A 119 -17.73 13.28 -29.79
CA CYS A 119 -19.12 13.62 -29.52
C CYS A 119 -19.28 15.08 -29.11
N THR A 120 -18.35 15.61 -28.31
CA THR A 120 -18.45 16.98 -27.80
C THR A 120 -17.99 18.05 -28.78
N LYS A 121 -17.37 17.68 -29.93
CA LYS A 121 -16.78 18.61 -30.92
C LYS A 121 -16.19 19.84 -30.23
N LEU A 122 -15.18 19.56 -29.41
CA LEU A 122 -14.45 20.58 -28.66
C LEU A 122 -13.91 21.62 -29.64
N THR A 123 -14.04 22.91 -29.30
CA THR A 123 -13.23 23.95 -29.95
C THR A 123 -11.75 23.76 -29.55
N GLU A 124 -10.79 24.35 -30.26
CA GLU A 124 -9.36 24.25 -29.88
C GLU A 124 -9.12 24.73 -28.43
N GLU A 125 -9.92 25.68 -27.93
CA GLU A 125 -9.91 26.12 -26.52
C GLU A 125 -10.44 25.04 -25.57
N ASP A 126 -11.53 24.35 -25.92
CA ASP A 126 -12.09 23.29 -25.09
C ASP A 126 -11.19 22.05 -25.06
N GLU A 127 -10.49 21.75 -26.16
CA GLU A 127 -9.51 20.66 -26.26
C GLU A 127 -8.28 20.95 -25.41
N ALA A 128 -7.81 22.21 -25.40
CA ALA A 128 -6.73 22.65 -24.52
C ALA A 128 -7.12 22.60 -23.03
N LEU A 129 -8.37 22.97 -22.70
CA LEU A 129 -8.89 22.93 -21.33
C LEU A 129 -9.07 21.50 -20.82
N ALA A 130 -9.68 20.62 -21.62
CA ALA A 130 -9.85 19.21 -21.29
C ALA A 130 -8.50 18.50 -21.06
N LYS A 131 -7.51 18.82 -21.90
CA LYS A 131 -6.13 18.31 -21.73
C LYS A 131 -5.48 18.80 -20.43
N LEU A 132 -5.69 20.06 -20.06
CA LEU A 132 -5.20 20.63 -18.80
C LEU A 132 -5.85 19.97 -17.58
N GLU A 133 -7.16 19.71 -17.62
CA GLU A 133 -7.86 18.97 -16.56
C GLU A 133 -7.38 17.52 -16.45
N TYR A 134 -7.19 16.86 -17.61
CA TYR A 134 -6.60 15.53 -17.67
C TYR A 134 -5.20 15.50 -17.02
N ASP A 135 -4.32 16.44 -17.38
CA ASP A 135 -2.98 16.52 -16.81
C ASP A 135 -3.01 16.85 -15.31
N LYS A 136 -3.92 17.72 -14.86
CA LYS A 136 -4.14 18.02 -13.43
C LYS A 136 -4.57 16.78 -12.66
N LEU A 137 -5.53 16.01 -13.17
CA LEU A 137 -5.99 14.78 -12.51
C LEU A 137 -4.87 13.74 -12.47
N LYS A 138 -4.11 13.60 -13.55
CA LYS A 138 -2.93 12.73 -13.63
C LYS A 138 -1.87 13.12 -12.60
N LEU A 139 -1.60 14.41 -12.42
CA LEU A 139 -0.67 14.91 -11.41
C LEU A 139 -1.17 14.64 -9.98
N GLN A 140 -2.46 14.88 -9.71
CA GLN A 140 -3.08 14.55 -8.43
C GLN A 140 -2.97 13.05 -8.13
N GLN A 141 -3.19 12.19 -9.13
CA GLN A 141 -3.04 10.76 -8.95
C GLN A 141 -1.60 10.34 -8.68
N GLN A 142 -0.63 10.94 -9.41
CA GLN A 142 0.79 10.72 -9.12
C GLN A 142 1.14 11.12 -7.69
N GLN A 143 0.61 12.23 -7.18
CA GLN A 143 0.81 12.64 -5.79
C GLN A 143 0.22 11.63 -4.79
N ILE A 144 -0.97 11.08 -5.06
CA ILE A 144 -1.59 10.05 -4.21
C ILE A 144 -0.74 8.77 -4.23
N GLU A 145 -0.29 8.33 -5.40
CA GLU A 145 0.55 7.14 -5.54
C GLU A 145 1.89 7.31 -4.81
N LEU A 146 2.50 8.50 -4.91
CA LEU A 146 3.73 8.82 -4.19
C LEU A 146 3.53 8.79 -2.68
N LYS A 147 2.41 9.31 -2.16
CA LYS A 147 2.09 9.26 -0.73
C LYS A 147 1.93 7.82 -0.23
N ILE A 148 1.22 6.97 -0.99
CA ILE A 148 1.08 5.54 -0.65
C ILE A 148 2.44 4.84 -0.66
N LYS A 149 3.28 5.10 -1.67
CA LYS A 149 4.64 4.55 -1.75
C LYS A 149 5.52 5.03 -0.59
N GLU A 150 5.41 6.29 -0.21
CA GLU A 150 6.13 6.85 0.94
C GLU A 150 5.72 6.15 2.25
N GLU A 151 4.42 5.92 2.47
CA GLU A 151 3.92 5.22 3.64
C GLU A 151 4.37 3.75 3.69
N GLN A 152 4.28 3.04 2.56
CA GLN A 152 4.80 1.68 2.43
C GLN A 152 6.31 1.61 2.71
N LEU A 153 7.07 2.60 2.23
CA LEU A 153 8.51 2.67 2.47
C LEU A 153 8.81 2.93 3.96
N LYS A 154 8.07 3.83 4.60
CA LYS A 154 8.16 4.09 6.06
C LYS A 154 7.89 2.83 6.86
N GLN A 155 6.84 2.07 6.52
CA GLN A 155 6.53 0.79 7.18
C GLN A 155 7.66 -0.23 7.00
N LYS A 156 8.15 -0.43 5.76
CA LYS A 156 9.28 -1.34 5.49
C LYS A 156 10.55 -0.93 6.24
N LEU A 157 10.82 0.36 6.33
CA LEU A 157 11.98 0.90 7.06
C LEU A 157 11.84 0.67 8.57
N ALA A 158 10.65 0.85 9.14
CA ALA A 158 10.36 0.55 10.53
C ALA A 158 10.53 -0.95 10.84
N GLN A 159 10.01 -1.83 9.98
CA GLN A 159 10.19 -3.28 10.10
C GLN A 159 11.66 -3.69 10.05
N LYS A 160 12.44 -3.15 9.09
CA LYS A 160 13.88 -3.41 9.01
C LYS A 160 14.63 -2.95 10.26
N LYS A 161 14.32 -1.74 10.76
CA LYS A 161 14.92 -1.23 12.00
C LYS A 161 14.58 -2.09 13.21
N ALA A 162 13.34 -2.56 13.32
CA ALA A 162 12.92 -3.46 14.40
C ALA A 162 13.64 -4.82 14.33
N ALA A 163 13.76 -5.40 13.13
CA ALA A 163 14.48 -6.65 12.91
C ALA A 163 15.98 -6.52 13.22
N GLU A 164 16.62 -5.42 12.80
CA GLU A 164 18.03 -5.15 13.11
C GLU A 164 18.26 -4.97 14.61
N LEU A 165 17.36 -4.26 15.30
CA LEU A 165 17.43 -4.10 16.75
C LEU A 165 17.28 -5.45 17.46
N GLN A 166 16.33 -6.28 17.03
CA GLN A 166 16.13 -7.62 17.59
C GLN A 166 17.39 -8.48 17.42
N LEU A 167 17.98 -8.48 16.22
CA LEU A 167 19.22 -9.21 15.96
C LEU A 167 20.37 -8.72 16.84
N LYS A 168 20.51 -7.40 17.04
CA LYS A 168 21.53 -6.83 17.94
C LYS A 168 21.33 -7.31 19.39
N LYS A 169 20.09 -7.39 19.87
CA LYS A 169 19.80 -7.92 21.21
C LYS A 169 20.19 -9.40 21.31
N GLU A 170 19.81 -10.21 20.34
CA GLU A 170 20.12 -11.64 20.31
C GLU A 170 21.64 -11.91 20.27
N GLN A 171 22.38 -11.15 19.46
CA GLN A 171 23.83 -11.23 19.41
C GLN A 171 24.48 -10.83 20.74
N LEU A 172 24.00 -9.76 21.37
CA LEU A 172 24.50 -9.31 22.67
C LEU A 172 24.26 -10.37 23.76
N ILE A 173 23.05 -10.93 23.82
CA ILE A 173 22.69 -12.01 24.73
C ILE A 173 23.60 -13.21 24.51
N THR A 174 23.69 -13.68 23.26
CA THR A 174 24.52 -14.85 22.91
C THR A 174 25.98 -14.67 23.29
N LYS A 175 26.55 -13.48 23.03
CA LYS A 175 27.95 -13.18 23.40
C LYS A 175 28.16 -13.22 24.91
N ASN A 176 27.23 -12.67 25.69
CA ASN A 176 27.34 -12.68 27.15
C ASN A 176 27.08 -14.07 27.74
N ASP A 177 26.14 -14.83 27.19
CA ASP A 177 25.88 -16.23 27.58
C ASP A 177 27.15 -17.09 27.42
N GLN A 178 27.83 -16.93 26.27
CA GLN A 178 29.10 -17.61 26.00
C GLN A 178 30.18 -17.20 27.01
N ALA A 179 30.35 -15.89 27.24
CA ALA A 179 31.32 -15.40 28.21
C ALA A 179 31.02 -15.91 29.63
N LEU A 180 29.75 -15.97 30.02
CA LEU A 180 29.31 -16.48 31.31
C LEU A 180 29.66 -17.95 31.48
N ASN A 181 29.30 -18.79 30.50
CA ASN A 181 29.59 -20.23 30.54
C ASN A 181 31.09 -20.50 30.61
N THR A 182 31.89 -19.83 29.79
CA THR A 182 33.35 -19.97 29.81
C THR A 182 33.94 -19.58 31.16
N LYS A 183 33.41 -18.53 31.81
CA LYS A 183 33.87 -18.10 33.13
C LYS A 183 33.48 -19.07 34.24
N ILE A 184 32.25 -19.59 34.24
CA ILE A 184 31.81 -20.63 35.19
C ILE A 184 32.71 -21.86 35.06
N GLN A 185 32.99 -22.32 33.84
CA GLN A 185 33.90 -23.44 33.60
C GLN A 185 35.28 -23.16 34.17
N SER A 186 35.83 -21.98 33.88
CA SER A 186 37.16 -21.57 34.37
C SER A 186 37.22 -21.54 35.91
N PHE A 187 36.16 -21.03 36.55
CA PHE A 187 36.06 -21.00 38.02
C PHE A 187 35.99 -22.42 38.61
N ASN A 188 35.18 -23.30 38.03
CA ASN A 188 35.10 -24.69 38.49
C ASN A 188 36.43 -25.42 38.31
N THR A 189 37.13 -25.23 37.18
CA THR A 189 38.47 -25.81 36.96
C THR A 189 39.48 -25.37 38.02
N ILE A 190 39.41 -24.10 38.47
CA ILE A 190 40.29 -23.61 39.53
C ILE A 190 39.91 -24.22 40.89
N LEU A 191 38.62 -24.28 41.22
CA LEU A 191 38.15 -24.88 42.48
C LEU A 191 38.55 -26.35 42.57
N GLU A 192 38.39 -27.10 41.49
CA GLU A 192 38.82 -28.50 41.37
C GLU A 192 40.33 -28.64 41.55
N ALA A 193 41.14 -27.77 40.92
CA ALA A 193 42.59 -27.79 41.06
C ALA A 193 43.10 -27.44 42.47
N CYS A 194 42.24 -26.85 43.31
CA CYS A 194 42.52 -26.55 44.71
C CYS A 194 41.88 -27.56 45.69
N ASP A 195 41.48 -28.74 45.20
CA ASP A 195 40.80 -29.79 45.97
C ASP A 195 39.51 -29.32 46.67
N CYS A 196 38.84 -28.31 46.10
CA CYS A 196 37.58 -27.79 46.61
C CYS A 196 36.39 -28.39 45.86
N ASP A 197 35.72 -29.37 46.48
CA ASP A 197 34.58 -30.12 45.91
C ASP A 197 33.25 -29.32 45.98
N ILE A 198 33.29 -28.07 45.52
CA ILE A 198 32.15 -27.14 45.54
C ILE A 198 32.01 -26.48 44.15
N GLU A 199 30.99 -26.85 43.38
CA GLU A 199 30.76 -26.25 42.06
C GLU A 199 30.08 -24.88 42.13
N MET A 200 30.39 -24.02 41.15
CA MET A 200 29.65 -22.79 40.89
C MET A 200 28.21 -23.09 40.46
N PRO A 201 27.19 -22.40 41.03
CA PRO A 201 25.81 -22.58 40.62
C PRO A 201 25.62 -22.12 39.16
N ARG A 202 24.83 -22.88 38.40
CA ARG A 202 24.34 -22.40 37.10
C ARG A 202 23.42 -21.21 37.31
N ILE A 203 23.67 -20.15 36.56
CA ILE A 203 22.84 -18.96 36.61
C ILE A 203 21.66 -19.18 35.68
N ALA A 204 20.46 -19.26 36.26
CA ALA A 204 19.22 -19.40 35.52
C ALA A 204 18.57 -18.03 35.34
N TYR A 205 18.40 -17.60 34.09
CA TYR A 205 17.55 -16.48 33.70
C TYR A 205 16.76 -16.85 32.44
N LYS A 206 15.63 -16.16 32.26
CA LYS A 206 14.77 -16.35 31.08
C LYS A 206 15.27 -15.46 29.95
N LYS A 207 15.72 -16.07 28.86
CA LYS A 207 16.20 -15.35 27.67
C LYS A 207 15.12 -14.47 27.05
N GLU A 208 13.86 -14.93 27.10
CA GLU A 208 12.69 -14.19 26.61
C GLU A 208 12.48 -12.89 27.40
N ALA A 209 12.76 -12.90 28.71
CA ALA A 209 12.67 -11.72 29.56
C ALA A 209 13.79 -10.70 29.27
N LEU A 210 14.93 -11.14 28.72
CA LEU A 210 15.98 -10.22 28.26
C LEU A 210 15.63 -9.61 26.91
N LEU A 211 15.01 -10.36 25.99
CA LEU A 211 14.63 -9.85 24.68
C LEU A 211 13.58 -8.74 24.75
N SER A 212 12.71 -8.76 25.77
CA SER A 212 11.77 -7.67 26.04
C SER A 212 12.43 -6.37 26.53
N LYS A 213 13.66 -6.44 27.07
CA LYS A 213 14.41 -5.28 27.57
C LYS A 213 15.12 -4.52 26.44
N ASN A 214 15.47 -3.26 26.67
CA ASN A 214 16.30 -2.49 25.76
C ASN A 214 17.79 -2.91 25.88
N LEU A 215 18.63 -2.46 24.93
CA LEU A 215 20.04 -2.87 24.89
C LEU A 215 20.84 -2.48 26.14
N ASN A 216 20.51 -1.36 26.79
CA ASN A 216 21.23 -0.92 27.99
C ASN A 216 20.80 -1.74 29.20
N GLU A 217 19.49 -1.98 29.35
CA GLU A 217 18.96 -2.85 30.40
C GLU A 217 19.51 -4.29 30.30
N ILE A 218 19.67 -4.82 29.07
CA ILE A 218 20.32 -6.13 28.86
C ILE A 218 21.77 -6.09 29.40
N LYS A 219 22.54 -5.04 29.06
CA LYS A 219 23.92 -4.90 29.55
C LYS A 219 23.98 -4.81 31.06
N GLU A 220 23.10 -4.02 31.67
CA GLU A 220 23.03 -3.84 33.12
C GLU A 220 22.70 -5.16 33.82
N GLU A 221 21.77 -5.94 33.28
CA GLU A 221 21.42 -7.26 33.82
C GLU A 221 22.63 -8.20 33.79
N TYR A 222 23.32 -8.31 32.65
CA TYR A 222 24.52 -9.15 32.56
C TYR A 222 25.64 -8.66 33.48
N LEU A 223 25.84 -7.35 33.62
CA LEU A 223 26.81 -6.81 34.56
C LEU A 223 26.47 -7.20 36.01
N SER A 224 25.19 -7.16 36.39
CA SER A 224 24.73 -7.63 37.70
C SER A 224 24.99 -9.12 37.89
N ILE A 225 24.68 -9.93 36.87
CA ILE A 225 24.95 -11.38 36.84
C ILE A 225 26.45 -11.65 37.04
N PHE A 226 27.33 -10.99 36.27
CA PHE A 226 28.78 -11.18 36.39
C PHE A 226 29.31 -10.77 37.76
N LYS A 227 28.80 -9.69 38.36
CA LYS A 227 29.15 -9.27 39.73
C LYS A 227 28.75 -10.34 40.74
N SER A 228 27.49 -10.78 40.70
CA SER A 228 26.98 -11.81 41.61
C SER A 228 27.76 -13.13 41.47
N MET A 229 28.02 -13.57 40.23
CA MET A 229 28.84 -14.74 39.95
C MET A 229 30.23 -14.63 40.56
N THR A 230 30.89 -13.49 40.40
CA THR A 230 32.24 -13.26 40.93
C THR A 230 32.24 -13.27 42.45
N SER A 231 31.26 -12.64 43.09
CA SER A 231 31.09 -12.69 44.55
C SER A 231 30.86 -14.11 45.06
N ASN A 232 30.02 -14.90 44.37
CA ASN A 232 29.78 -16.30 44.73
C ASN A 232 31.04 -17.15 44.61
N TYR A 233 31.84 -16.93 43.58
CA TYR A 233 33.12 -17.61 43.39
C TYR A 233 34.10 -17.30 44.53
N LEU A 234 34.26 -16.03 44.90
CA LEU A 234 35.11 -15.63 46.03
C LEU A 234 34.65 -16.26 47.35
N ASN A 235 33.34 -16.29 47.59
CA ASN A 235 32.79 -16.94 48.78
C ASN A 235 33.11 -18.44 48.83
N LYS A 236 33.04 -19.12 47.69
CA LYS A 236 33.41 -20.54 47.59
C LYS A 236 34.89 -20.74 47.87
N LEU A 237 35.76 -19.96 47.23
CA LEU A 237 37.21 -20.02 47.48
C LEU A 237 37.54 -19.85 48.97
N ASN A 238 36.94 -18.87 49.64
CA ASN A 238 37.15 -18.66 51.07
C ASN A 238 36.70 -19.86 51.91
N ALA A 239 35.61 -20.52 51.53
CA ALA A 239 35.10 -21.72 52.20
C ALA A 239 35.93 -22.99 51.94
N CYS A 240 36.81 -22.99 50.92
CA CYS A 240 37.73 -24.09 50.65
C CYS A 240 38.95 -24.12 51.59
N THR A 241 39.20 -23.03 52.32
CA THR A 241 40.38 -22.83 53.18
C THR A 241 40.14 -23.18 54.65
N ASP A 242 38.91 -23.56 55.03
CA ASP A 242 38.54 -24.11 56.35
C ASP A 242 38.44 -25.64 56.28
#